data_AF-A0A7J6F154-F1
#
_entry.id   AF-A0A7J6F154-F1
#
_cell.length_a   1.000
_cell.length_b   1.000
_cell.length_c   1.000
_cell.angle_alpha   90.00
_cell.angle_beta   90.00
_cell.angle_gamma   90.00
#
_symmetry.space_group_name_H-M   'P 1'
#
loop_
_entity.id
_entity.type
_entity.pdbx_description
1 polymer ?
#
loop_
_entity_poly.entity_id
_entity_poly.type
_entity_poly.pdbx_seq_one_letter_code
_entity_poly.pdbx_strand_id
1 'polypeptide(L)'
;GYLDEQQFLQLEDLQDDANPNFVEEIVTLFYKDSHRLFHNIEQALKSKPIDFTKLDNYMHQFRGSNSSIGAMKVKNECNQFKEFCLAGNAEGCIRAFQRVKQEHETLRMQLETYFKVLIIYNF
;
A
#
# COMPACT_ATOMS: atom_id res chain seq x y z
N GLY A 1 7.45 12.37 4.80
CA GLY A 1 6.66 12.39 3.55
C GLY A 1 5.51 11.40 3.60
N TYR A 2 4.87 11.14 2.45
CA TYR A 2 4.00 9.96 2.25
C TYR A 2 4.84 8.69 1.99
N LEU A 3 6.04 8.91 1.48
CA LEU A 3 7.09 7.93 1.26
C LEU A 3 8.17 8.01 2.34
N ASP A 4 8.83 6.89 2.55
CA ASP A 4 10.19 6.81 3.07
C ASP A 4 11.14 7.12 1.91
N GLU A 5 11.75 8.30 1.95
CA GLU A 5 12.60 8.81 0.87
C GLU A 5 13.81 7.90 0.61
N GLN A 6 14.41 7.35 1.67
CA GLN A 6 15.57 6.46 1.51
C GLN A 6 15.18 5.16 0.81
N GLN A 7 14.03 4.59 1.16
CA GLN A 7 13.53 3.38 0.52
C GLN A 7 13.14 3.61 -0.95
N PHE A 8 12.57 4.79 -1.25
CA PHE A 8 12.20 5.13 -2.62
C PHE A 8 13.42 5.43 -3.50
N LEU A 9 14.42 6.15 -2.98
CA LEU A 9 15.70 6.37 -3.68
C LEU A 9 16.40 5.05 -4.02
N GLN A 10 16.40 4.08 -3.11
CA GLN A 10 16.93 2.74 -3.40
C GLN A 10 16.18 2.04 -4.53
N LEU A 11 14.87 2.28 -4.68
CA LEU A 11 14.09 1.74 -5.78
C LEU A 11 14.47 2.43 -7.11
N GLU A 12 14.72 3.73 -7.08
CA GLU A 12 15.19 4.51 -8.23
C GLU A 12 16.61 4.11 -8.67
N ASP A 13 17.51 3.83 -7.73
CA ASP A 13 18.88 3.37 -8.01
C ASP A 13 18.93 2.01 -8.76
N LEU A 14 17.84 1.24 -8.74
CA LEU A 14 17.72 -0.02 -9.48
C LEU A 14 17.28 0.17 -10.94
N GLN A 15 16.88 1.38 -11.33
CA GLN A 15 16.53 1.73 -12.69
C GLN A 15 17.79 2.10 -13.48
N ASP A 16 17.97 1.51 -14.66
CA ASP A 16 19.11 1.76 -15.55
C ASP A 16 18.68 1.83 -17.03
N ASP A 17 19.62 2.07 -17.93
CA ASP A 17 19.36 2.17 -19.37
C ASP A 17 18.80 0.86 -19.98
N ALA A 18 19.03 -0.29 -19.33
CA ALA A 18 18.50 -1.58 -19.77
C ALA A 18 17.07 -1.82 -19.26
N ASN A 19 16.67 -1.19 -18.16
CA ASN A 19 15.32 -1.24 -17.61
C ASN A 19 14.81 0.15 -17.18
N PRO A 20 14.54 1.06 -18.13
CA PRO A 20 14.23 2.47 -17.83
C PRO A 20 12.86 2.69 -17.18
N ASN A 21 12.00 1.67 -17.12
CA ASN A 21 10.66 1.76 -16.53
C ASN A 21 10.51 0.98 -15.22
N PHE A 22 11.63 0.49 -14.65
CA PHE A 22 11.60 -0.40 -13.50
C PHE A 22 10.75 0.14 -12.33
N VAL A 23 10.93 1.41 -11.97
CA VAL A 23 10.19 2.01 -10.84
C VAL A 23 8.69 2.06 -11.14
N GLU A 24 8.30 2.45 -12.36
CA GLU A 24 6.89 2.50 -12.78
C GLU A 24 6.26 1.10 -12.79
N GLU A 25 7.01 0.07 -13.21
CA GLU A 25 6.55 -1.33 -13.19
C GLU A 25 6.31 -1.83 -11.76
N ILE A 26 7.23 -1.56 -10.83
CA ILE A 26 7.08 -1.94 -9.42
C ILE A 26 5.88 -1.23 -8.78
N VAL A 27 5.71 0.07 -9.06
CA VAL A 27 4.57 0.84 -8.57
C VAL A 27 3.26 0.32 -9.17
N THR A 28 3.23 0.01 -10.46
CA THR A 28 2.07 -0.57 -11.13
C THR A 28 1.69 -1.93 -10.54
N LEU A 29 2.68 -2.79 -10.30
CA LEU A 29 2.49 -4.10 -9.68
C LEU A 29 1.94 -3.97 -8.25
N PHE A 30 2.49 -3.05 -7.46
CA PHE A 30 2.00 -2.72 -6.13
C PHE A 30 0.49 -2.41 -6.16
N TYR A 31 0.06 -1.47 -7.01
CA TYR A 31 -1.36 -1.09 -7.09
C TYR A 31 -2.27 -2.21 -7.57
N LYS A 32 -1.80 -3.02 -8.51
CA LYS A 32 -2.54 -4.18 -9.03
C LYS A 32 -2.78 -5.23 -7.94
N ASP A 33 -1.75 -5.55 -7.17
CA ASP A 33 -1.83 -6.56 -6.10
C ASP A 33 -2.70 -6.09 -4.92
N SER A 34 -2.67 -4.79 -4.63
CA SER A 34 -3.51 -4.17 -3.58
C SER A 34 -5.00 -4.38 -3.81
N HIS A 35 -5.47 -4.35 -5.07
CA HIS A 35 -6.90 -4.49 -5.39
C HIS A 35 -7.49 -5.81 -4.88
N ARG A 36 -6.77 -6.91 -5.12
CA ARG A 36 -7.20 -8.25 -4.67
C ARG A 36 -7.22 -8.34 -3.15
N LEU A 37 -6.19 -7.81 -2.48
CA LEU A 37 -6.10 -7.83 -1.02
C LEU A 37 -7.20 -6.98 -0.37
N PHE A 38 -7.47 -5.79 -0.91
CA PHE A 38 -8.53 -4.92 -0.41
C PHE A 38 -9.90 -5.57 -0.55
N HIS A 39 -10.18 -6.20 -1.69
CA HIS A 39 -11.41 -6.95 -1.87
C HIS A 39 -11.57 -8.06 -0.80
N ASN A 40 -10.52 -8.84 -0.56
CA ASN A 40 -10.55 -9.92 0.43
C ASN A 40 -10.77 -9.40 1.87
N ILE A 41 -10.15 -8.27 2.23
CA ILE A 41 -10.35 -7.61 3.52
C ILE A 41 -11.80 -7.12 3.66
N GLU A 42 -12.37 -6.51 2.62
CA GLU A 42 -13.77 -6.06 2.64
C GLU A 42 -14.76 -7.22 2.84
N GLN A 43 -14.53 -8.35 2.19
CA GLN A 43 -15.37 -9.53 2.38
C GLN A 43 -15.23 -10.09 3.80
N ALA A 44 -14.01 -10.17 4.33
CA ALA A 44 -13.75 -10.64 5.68
C ALA A 44 -14.38 -9.71 6.75
N LEU A 45 -14.37 -8.39 6.55
CA LEU A 45 -15.03 -7.43 7.45
C LEU A 45 -16.56 -7.55 7.46
N LYS A 46 -17.16 -8.03 6.36
CA LYS A 46 -18.61 -8.26 6.25
C LYS A 46 -19.05 -9.59 6.88
N SER A 47 -18.13 -10.53 7.08
CA SER A 47 -18.42 -11.84 7.65
C SER A 47 -18.94 -11.76 9.10
N LYS A 48 -19.80 -12.70 9.49
CA LYS A 48 -20.36 -12.81 10.84
C LYS A 48 -20.28 -14.28 11.32
N PRO A 49 -19.55 -14.59 12.41
CA PRO A 49 -18.64 -13.70 13.13
C PRO A 49 -17.44 -13.27 12.27
N ILE A 50 -16.82 -12.15 12.62
CA ILE A 50 -15.60 -11.69 11.93
C ILE A 50 -14.43 -12.58 12.36
N ASP A 51 -13.68 -13.09 11.38
CA ASP A 51 -12.42 -13.80 11.60
C ASP A 51 -11.26 -12.79 11.60
N PHE A 52 -10.87 -12.34 12.80
CA PHE A 52 -9.78 -11.37 12.98
C PHE A 52 -8.41 -11.93 12.62
N THR A 53 -8.19 -13.23 12.78
CA THR A 53 -6.93 -13.88 12.36
C THR A 53 -6.79 -13.83 10.84
N LYS A 54 -7.87 -14.09 10.11
CA LYS A 54 -7.90 -13.97 8.65
C LYS A 54 -7.71 -12.53 8.18
N LEU A 55 -8.29 -11.55 8.87
CA LEU A 55 -8.07 -10.12 8.60
C LEU A 55 -6.61 -9.71 8.80
N ASP A 56 -5.99 -10.10 9.90
CA ASP A 56 -4.57 -9.82 10.17
C ASP A 56 -3.66 -10.45 9.10
N ASN A 57 -3.96 -11.69 8.68
CA ASN A 57 -3.21 -12.35 7.61
C ASN A 57 -3.27 -11.59 6.28
N TYR A 58 -4.44 -11.09 5.87
CA TYR A 58 -4.56 -10.27 4.66
C TYR A 58 -3.83 -8.93 4.80
N MET A 59 -3.92 -8.29 5.96
CA MET A 59 -3.23 -7.02 6.21
C MET A 59 -1.70 -7.20 6.25
N HIS A 60 -1.22 -8.32 6.80
CA HIS A 60 0.20 -8.65 6.82
C HIS A 60 0.75 -8.82 5.39
N GLN A 61 0.01 -9.51 4.51
CA GLN A 61 0.39 -9.65 3.10
C GLN A 61 0.48 -8.28 2.41
N PHE A 62 -0.51 -7.41 2.62
CA PHE A 62 -0.51 -6.05 2.09
C PHE A 62 0.63 -5.19 2.66
N ARG A 63 0.99 -5.36 3.94
CA ARG A 63 2.13 -4.66 4.55
C ARG A 63 3.46 -5.06 3.91
N GLY A 64 3.60 -6.31 3.48
CA GLY A 64 4.76 -6.79 2.74
C GLY A 64 4.98 -5.98 1.46
N SER A 65 3.93 -5.74 0.68
CA SER A 65 4.02 -4.97 -0.56
C SER A 65 4.28 -3.48 -0.35
N ASN A 66 3.87 -2.89 0.79
CA ASN A 66 4.16 -1.48 1.09
C ASN A 66 5.66 -1.16 1.22
N SER A 67 6.48 -2.16 1.56
CA SER A 67 7.91 -1.95 1.80
C SER A 67 8.70 -1.76 0.50
N SER A 68 8.22 -2.30 -0.64
CA SER A 68 8.93 -2.21 -1.92
C SER A 68 8.99 -0.79 -2.48
N ILE A 69 7.99 0.04 -2.18
CA ILE A 69 7.91 1.43 -2.66
C ILE A 69 8.06 2.46 -1.54
N GLY A 70 8.37 2.04 -0.31
CA GLY A 70 8.50 2.96 0.82
C GLY A 70 7.19 3.64 1.26
N ALA A 71 6.03 2.98 1.12
CA ALA A 71 4.71 3.57 1.42
C ALA A 71 4.47 3.79 2.94
N MET A 72 5.15 4.79 3.53
CA MET A 72 5.25 4.99 4.97
C MET A 72 3.88 5.25 5.64
N LYS A 73 3.06 6.15 5.08
CA LYS A 73 1.74 6.44 5.68
C LYS A 73 0.79 5.25 5.60
N VAL A 74 0.79 4.55 4.46
CA VAL A 74 0.01 3.31 4.29
C VAL A 74 0.43 2.27 5.33
N LYS A 75 1.75 2.09 5.54
CA LYS A 75 2.30 1.18 6.54
C LYS A 75 1.85 1.53 7.97
N ASN A 76 1.74 2.81 8.31
CA ASN A 76 1.26 3.24 9.63
C ASN A 76 -0.20 2.85 9.85
N GLU A 77 -1.08 3.09 8.88
CA GLU A 77 -2.48 2.70 8.96
C GLU A 77 -2.65 1.16 8.99
N CYS A 78 -1.78 0.41 8.31
CA CYS A 78 -1.73 -1.05 8.41
C CYS A 78 -1.38 -1.53 9.83
N ASN A 79 -0.43 -0.87 10.50
CA ASN A 79 -0.07 -1.21 11.88
C ASN A 79 -1.26 -0.97 12.83
N GLN A 80 -1.98 0.14 12.66
CA GLN A 80 -3.16 0.44 13.47
C GLN A 80 -4.31 -0.54 13.21
N PHE A 81 -4.51 -0.96 11.95
CA PHE A 81 -5.47 -2.02 11.62
C PHE A 81 -5.14 -3.33 12.35
N LYS A 82 -3.86 -3.71 12.40
CA LYS A 82 -3.39 -4.89 13.13
C LYS A 82 -3.69 -4.80 14.63
N GLU A 83 -3.46 -3.65 15.25
CA GLU A 83 -3.79 -3.45 16.67
C GLU A 83 -5.29 -3.68 16.94
N PHE A 84 -6.17 -3.19 16.06
CA PHE A 84 -7.61 -3.45 16.18
C PHE A 84 -7.99 -4.91 15.92
N CYS A 85 -7.28 -5.61 15.04
CA CYS A 85 -7.48 -7.06 14.86
C CYS A 85 -7.15 -7.82 16.14
N LEU A 86 -6.01 -7.53 16.76
CA LEU A 86 -5.58 -8.15 18.02
C LEU A 86 -6.54 -7.85 19.17
N ALA A 87 -7.16 -6.66 19.18
CA ALA A 87 -8.16 -6.28 20.17
C ALA A 87 -9.57 -6.82 19.88
N GLY A 88 -9.80 -7.52 18.76
CA GLY A 88 -11.14 -7.95 18.34
C GLY A 88 -12.10 -6.79 18.05
N ASN A 89 -11.56 -5.61 17.72
CA ASN A 89 -12.33 -4.38 17.53
C ASN A 89 -12.78 -4.23 16.08
N ALA A 90 -13.96 -4.75 15.75
CA ALA A 90 -14.53 -4.71 14.41
C ALA A 90 -14.66 -3.27 13.85
N GLU A 91 -15.17 -2.34 14.65
CA GLU A 91 -15.38 -0.95 14.23
C GLU A 91 -14.04 -0.24 13.98
N GLY A 92 -13.06 -0.50 14.86
CA GLY A 92 -11.68 -0.05 14.69
C GLY A 92 -11.06 -0.56 13.40
N CYS A 93 -11.22 -1.85 13.08
CA CYS A 93 -10.75 -2.44 11.83
C CYS A 93 -11.39 -1.76 10.60
N ILE A 94 -12.70 -1.51 10.62
CA ILE A 94 -13.41 -0.84 9.52
C ILE A 94 -12.85 0.57 9.30
N ARG A 95 -12.71 1.37 10.36
CA ARG A 95 -12.17 2.74 10.27
C ARG A 95 -10.71 2.76 9.81
N ALA A 96 -9.87 1.90 10.37
CA ALA A 96 -8.47 1.81 9.97
C ALA A 96 -8.34 1.37 8.50
N PHE A 97 -9.17 0.44 8.04
CA PHE A 97 -9.16 0.02 6.64
C PHE A 97 -9.60 1.14 5.67
N GLN A 98 -10.54 1.99 6.07
CA GLN A 98 -10.87 3.19 5.29
C GLN A 98 -9.68 4.13 5.17
N ARG A 99 -8.91 4.34 6.25
CA ARG A 99 -7.68 5.14 6.21
C ARG A 99 -6.59 4.51 5.34
N VAL A 100 -6.41 3.18 5.41
CA VAL A 100 -5.50 2.45 4.51
C VAL A 100 -5.84 2.74 3.04
N LYS A 101 -7.12 2.65 2.66
CA LYS A 101 -7.57 2.95 1.29
C LYS A 101 -7.30 4.40 0.89
N GLN A 102 -7.54 5.35 1.80
CA GLN A 102 -7.32 6.77 1.55
C GLN A 102 -5.82 7.09 1.33
N GLU A 103 -4.95 6.61 2.21
CA GLU A 103 -3.51 6.84 2.09
C GLU A 103 -2.91 6.13 0.88
N HIS A 104 -3.41 4.94 0.55
CA HIS A 104 -3.02 4.21 -0.65
C HIS A 104 -3.38 4.99 -1.93
N GLU A 105 -4.60 5.54 -1.99
CA GLU A 105 -5.05 6.35 -3.13
C GLU A 105 -4.30 7.69 -3.22
N THR A 106 -4.01 8.31 -2.08
CA THR A 106 -3.23 9.55 -2.04
C THR A 106 -1.82 9.32 -2.57
N LEU A 107 -1.18 8.22 -2.17
CA LEU A 107 0.13 7.83 -2.68
C LEU A 107 0.07 7.58 -4.20
N ARG A 108 -1.02 6.96 -4.70
CA ARG A 108 -1.20 6.71 -6.13
C ARG A 108 -1.17 7.99 -6.93
N MET A 109 -1.95 8.98 -6.52
CA MET A 109 -1.99 10.27 -7.19
C MET A 109 -0.64 11.00 -7.17
N GLN A 110 0.12 10.87 -6.08
CA GLN A 110 1.44 11.47 -5.96
C GLN A 110 2.46 10.82 -6.90
N LEU A 111 2.49 9.48 -6.95
CA LEU A 111 3.39 8.75 -7.85
C LEU A 111 3.00 8.95 -9.31
N GLU A 112 1.72 8.98 -9.65
CA GLU A 112 1.26 9.32 -11.01
C GLU A 112 1.68 10.74 -11.42
N THR A 113 1.63 11.69 -10.49
CA THR A 113 2.12 13.05 -10.75
C THR A 113 3.63 13.07 -10.93
N TYR A 114 4.36 12.33 -10.09
CA TYR A 114 5.81 12.19 -10.17
C TYR A 114 6.24 11.65 -11.55
N PHE A 115 5.66 10.53 -12.00
CA PHE A 115 6.01 9.94 -13.30
C PHE A 115 5.63 10.83 -14.49
N LYS A 116 4.49 11.53 -14.44
CA LYS A 116 4.13 12.51 -15.49
C LYS A 116 5.16 13.63 -15.60
N VAL A 117 5.63 14.12 -14.46
CA VAL A 117 6.66 15.16 -14.41
C VAL A 117 8.00 14.62 -14.94
N LEU A 118 8.39 13.41 -14.52
CA LEU A 118 9.61 12.76 -14.98
C LEU A 118 9.63 12.59 -16.51
N ILE A 119 8.51 12.16 -17.11
CA ILE A 119 8.36 12.03 -18.57
C ILE A 119 8.54 13.39 -19.26
N ILE A 120 8.02 14.48 -18.70
CA ILE A 120 8.16 15.83 -19.28
C ILE A 120 9.62 16.32 -19.25
N TYR A 121 10.38 16.00 -18.20
CA TYR A 121 11.77 16.45 -18.07
C TYR A 121 12.81 15.56 -18.76
N ASN A 122 12.42 14.34 -19.19
CA ASN A 122 13.28 13.43 -19.96
C ASN A 122 13.05 13.52 -21.49
N PHE A 123 12.26 14.50 -21.95
CA PHE A 123 12.07 14.88 -23.35
C PHE A 123 12.56 16.32 -23.59
#